data_AF-A0A7W0QRA5-F1
#
_entry.id   AF-A0A7W0QRA5-F1
#
_cell.length_a   1.000
_cell.length_b   1.000
_cell.length_c   1.000
_cell.angle_alpha   90.00
_cell.angle_beta   90.00
_cell.angle_gamma   90.00
#
_symmetry.space_group_name_H-M   'P 1'
#
loop_
_entity.id
_entity.type
_entity.pdbx_description
1 polymer ?
#
loop_
_entity_poly.entity_id
_entity_poly.type
_entity_poly.pdbx_seq_one_letter_code
_entity_poly.pdbx_strand_id
1 'polypeptide(L)'
;MTTQRSAPSVSRRTTLAALAGGGLGMALFNGGRAASAQESGMANHPMVGIWLAVTPDGPAPAFLLADGSFFGSSAPVSVGPDGAIIYLSQQNGVWEPDPENERGIHFTSVQSIHDTSGTLTGTITVDGYPVASEDGQSFYDDAKRVRITFRDASDTVTIVLGEDESLPPVFGNRMAPGAPGFQEATPEAATPAS
;
A
#
# COMPACT_ATOMS: atom_id res chain seq x y z
N MET A 1 1.48 -42.36 -61.48
CA MET A 1 0.34 -42.92 -60.73
C MET A 1 0.97 -43.57 -59.49
N THR A 2 0.92 -43.07 -58.27
CA THR A 2 -0.06 -42.30 -57.48
C THR A 2 0.69 -41.33 -56.54
N THR A 3 -0.07 -40.39 -55.98
CA THR A 3 0.29 -39.09 -55.39
C THR A 3 1.06 -39.08 -54.06
N GLN A 4 1.98 -38.11 -53.97
CA GLN A 4 2.70 -37.63 -52.79
C GLN A 4 1.80 -36.68 -51.98
N ARG A 5 1.70 -36.84 -50.66
CA ARG A 5 0.94 -35.93 -49.78
C ARG A 5 1.89 -35.30 -48.76
N SER A 6 2.29 -34.06 -49.02
CA SER A 6 3.03 -33.21 -48.08
C SER A 6 2.06 -32.71 -47.00
N ALA A 7 2.44 -32.89 -45.74
CA ALA A 7 1.73 -32.29 -44.62
C ALA A 7 2.10 -30.79 -44.51
N PRO A 8 1.13 -29.88 -44.34
CA PRO A 8 1.39 -28.45 -44.27
C PRO A 8 1.96 -28.03 -42.91
N SER A 9 2.99 -27.19 -42.95
CA SER A 9 3.53 -26.45 -41.80
C SER A 9 2.57 -25.32 -41.42
N VAL A 10 2.17 -25.27 -40.14
CA VAL A 10 1.30 -24.21 -39.63
C VAL A 10 2.17 -23.04 -39.15
N SER A 11 2.32 -22.04 -40.02
CA SER A 11 2.79 -20.71 -39.69
C SER A 11 1.64 -19.90 -39.10
N ARG A 12 1.80 -19.31 -37.90
CA ARG A 12 0.88 -18.33 -37.33
C ARG A 12 1.64 -17.08 -36.92
N ARG A 13 1.95 -16.28 -37.94
CA ARG A 13 2.31 -14.86 -37.82
C ARG A 13 1.27 -14.10 -38.65
N THR A 14 0.21 -13.61 -38.01
CA THR A 14 -0.76 -12.72 -38.63
C THR A 14 -0.81 -11.43 -37.85
N THR A 15 0.01 -10.49 -38.30
CA THR A 15 -0.10 -9.06 -38.05
C THR A 15 -1.37 -8.57 -38.74
N LEU A 16 -2.27 -7.88 -38.03
CA LEU A 16 -3.20 -6.95 -38.67
C LEU A 16 -3.28 -5.69 -37.83
N ALA A 17 -2.53 -4.68 -38.27
CA ALA A 17 -2.78 -3.29 -37.93
C ALA A 17 -4.04 -2.83 -38.69
N ALA A 18 -5.02 -2.29 -37.98
CA ALA A 18 -6.10 -1.51 -38.57
C ALA A 18 -6.15 -0.16 -37.84
N LEU A 19 -5.43 0.81 -38.43
CA LEU A 19 -5.71 2.23 -38.28
C LEU A 19 -7.04 2.51 -38.99
N ALA A 20 -8.07 2.87 -38.23
CA ALA A 20 -9.21 3.60 -38.76
C ALA A 20 -9.24 4.96 -38.06
N GLY A 21 -8.89 6.01 -38.80
CA GLY A 21 -9.11 7.38 -38.41
C GLY A 21 -10.57 7.77 -38.60
N GLY A 22 -11.02 8.72 -37.79
CA GLY A 22 -12.22 9.53 -38.04
C GLY A 22 -13.37 9.27 -37.07
N GLY A 23 -13.50 10.13 -36.06
CA GLY A 23 -14.70 10.17 -35.23
C GLY A 23 -14.51 11.00 -33.97
N LEU A 24 -14.77 12.31 -34.06
CA LEU A 24 -15.15 13.12 -32.92
C LEU A 24 -16.38 12.47 -32.26
N GLY A 25 -16.17 11.85 -31.11
CA GLY A 25 -17.20 11.29 -30.27
C GLY A 25 -16.77 11.42 -28.82
N MET A 26 -17.04 12.59 -28.22
CA MET A 26 -17.11 12.69 -26.77
C MET A 26 -18.24 11.78 -26.31
N ALA A 27 -17.89 10.62 -25.77
CA ALA A 27 -18.83 9.70 -25.13
C ALA A 27 -18.17 9.13 -23.88
N LEU A 28 -18.29 9.91 -22.80
CA LEU A 28 -18.50 9.50 -21.41
C LEU A 28 -18.12 8.04 -21.08
N PHE A 29 -16.88 7.83 -20.63
CA PHE A 29 -16.67 6.90 -19.51
C PHE A 29 -16.68 7.71 -18.22
N ASN A 30 -17.90 7.96 -17.78
CA ASN A 30 -18.27 8.33 -16.42
C ASN A 30 -18.03 7.10 -15.52
N GLY A 31 -16.76 6.76 -15.31
CA GLY A 31 -16.29 5.79 -14.31
C GLY A 31 -15.45 6.44 -13.21
N GLY A 32 -15.20 7.75 -13.32
CA GLY A 32 -14.84 8.52 -12.15
C GLY A 32 -16.04 8.46 -11.20
N ARG A 33 -15.88 7.74 -10.09
CA ARG A 33 -16.66 8.06 -8.89
C ARG A 33 -16.65 9.58 -8.80
N ALA A 34 -17.82 10.20 -8.69
CA ALA A 34 -17.88 11.59 -8.32
C ALA A 34 -16.90 11.75 -7.17
N ALA A 35 -15.91 12.65 -7.31
CA ALA A 35 -15.33 13.29 -6.16
C ALA A 35 -16.49 14.07 -5.53
N SER A 36 -17.37 13.35 -4.83
CA SER A 36 -18.30 13.96 -3.90
C SER A 36 -17.43 14.82 -3.01
N ALA A 37 -17.87 16.05 -2.78
CA ALA A 37 -17.24 17.03 -1.92
C ALA A 37 -17.12 16.50 -0.46
N GLN A 38 -16.25 15.52 -0.27
CA GLN A 38 -15.80 14.94 0.98
C GLN A 38 -14.63 15.77 1.54
N GLU A 39 -14.36 16.94 0.92
CA GLU A 39 -13.30 17.88 1.31
C GLU A 39 -13.49 18.45 2.73
N SER A 40 -14.73 18.63 3.21
CA SER A 40 -14.93 19.28 4.52
C SER A 40 -14.63 18.37 5.71
N GLY A 41 -14.65 17.05 5.53
CA GLY A 41 -14.44 16.08 6.61
C GLY A 41 -12.99 15.64 6.77
N MET A 42 -12.22 15.57 5.68
CA MET A 42 -10.88 14.99 5.70
C MET A 42 -9.85 15.90 6.37
N ALA A 43 -9.88 17.20 6.09
CA ALA A 43 -8.88 18.13 6.63
C ALA A 43 -8.86 18.23 8.17
N ASN A 44 -10.00 17.98 8.81
CA ASN A 44 -10.14 17.98 10.27
C ASN A 44 -10.15 16.57 10.88
N HIS A 45 -9.95 15.53 10.06
CA HIS A 45 -9.98 14.16 10.54
C HIS A 45 -8.81 13.91 11.50
N PRO A 46 -9.02 13.24 12.65
CA PRO A 46 -7.95 13.03 13.64
C PRO A 46 -6.76 12.24 13.09
N MET A 47 -6.93 11.46 12.02
CA MET A 47 -5.81 10.76 11.38
C MET A 47 -4.91 11.67 10.51
N VAL A 48 -5.30 12.89 10.15
CA VAL A 48 -4.45 13.80 9.36
C VAL A 48 -3.20 14.17 10.15
N GLY A 49 -2.04 13.99 9.55
CA GLY A 49 -0.75 14.33 10.14
C GLY A 49 0.38 13.39 9.73
N ILE A 50 1.47 13.49 10.48
CA ILE A 50 2.65 12.63 10.33
C ILE A 50 2.72 11.75 11.58
N TRP A 51 2.92 10.47 11.37
CA TRP A 51 2.92 9.45 12.41
C TRP A 51 4.19 8.62 12.33
N LEU A 52 4.73 8.23 13.48
CA LEU A 52 5.70 7.15 13.55
C LEU A 52 4.95 5.85 13.86
N ALA A 53 4.66 5.07 12.83
CA ALA A 53 4.07 3.75 12.97
C ALA A 53 5.14 2.74 13.41
N VAL A 54 4.81 1.84 14.32
CA VAL A 54 5.61 0.66 14.64
C VAL A 54 4.96 -0.52 13.94
N THR A 55 5.58 -0.94 12.85
CA THR A 55 5.16 -2.07 12.03
C THR A 55 5.96 -3.32 12.42
N PRO A 56 5.60 -4.50 11.91
CA PRO A 56 6.39 -5.72 12.12
C PRO A 56 7.83 -5.61 11.62
N ASP A 57 8.06 -4.80 10.59
CA ASP A 57 9.38 -4.53 10.02
C ASP A 57 10.12 -3.40 10.75
N GLY A 58 9.51 -2.84 11.80
CA GLY A 58 10.05 -1.79 12.65
C GLY A 58 9.37 -0.42 12.47
N PRO A 59 9.95 0.63 13.08
CA PRO A 59 9.41 1.99 13.01
C PRO A 59 9.46 2.58 11.59
N ALA A 60 8.35 3.16 11.17
CA ALA A 60 8.09 3.63 9.81
C ALA A 60 7.25 4.92 9.85
N PRO A 61 7.74 6.04 9.30
CA PRO A 61 6.92 7.23 9.12
C PRO A 61 5.74 6.98 8.18
N ALA A 62 4.56 7.47 8.55
CA ALA A 62 3.36 7.52 7.73
C ALA A 62 2.81 8.95 7.66
N PHE A 63 2.43 9.39 6.48
CA PHE A 63 1.91 10.71 6.19
C PHE A 63 0.48 10.56 5.67
N LEU A 64 -0.46 11.12 6.40
CA LEU A 64 -1.88 11.15 6.07
C LEU A 64 -2.25 12.61 5.83
N LEU A 65 -2.29 13.00 4.56
CA LEU A 65 -2.51 14.40 4.18
C LEU A 65 -3.99 14.72 4.10
N ALA A 66 -4.34 15.97 4.37
CA ALA A 66 -5.72 16.47 4.37
C ALA A 66 -6.44 16.30 3.02
N ASP A 67 -5.70 16.15 1.92
CA ASP A 67 -6.22 15.95 0.57
C ASP A 67 -6.53 14.48 0.24
N GLY A 68 -6.35 13.57 1.20
CA GLY A 68 -6.55 12.14 1.02
C GLY A 68 -5.33 11.39 0.52
N SER A 69 -4.17 12.04 0.37
CA SER A 69 -2.94 11.34 0.01
C SER A 69 -2.36 10.58 1.20
N PHE A 70 -1.84 9.38 0.94
CA PHE A 70 -1.09 8.57 1.91
C PHE A 70 0.35 8.34 1.41
N PHE A 71 1.32 8.51 2.30
CA PHE A 71 2.70 8.08 2.07
C PHE A 71 3.19 7.26 3.26
N GLY A 72 3.79 6.11 3.01
CA GLY A 72 4.41 5.27 4.02
C GLY A 72 5.88 5.02 3.68
N SER A 73 6.74 5.04 4.69
CA SER A 73 8.15 4.69 4.53
C SER A 73 8.46 3.45 5.35
N SER A 74 8.59 2.29 4.70
CA SER A 74 9.17 1.09 5.33
C SER A 74 10.70 1.12 5.24
N ALA A 75 11.36 0.10 5.82
CA ALA A 75 12.77 -0.13 5.54
C ALA A 75 12.99 -0.26 4.02
N PRO A 76 13.94 0.48 3.41
CA PRO A 76 14.12 0.49 1.95
C PRO A 76 14.78 -0.78 1.41
N VAL A 77 15.27 -1.65 2.30
CA VAL A 77 15.95 -2.90 1.98
C VAL A 77 15.38 -4.00 2.87
N SER A 78 15.02 -5.12 2.26
CA SER A 78 14.57 -6.32 2.96
C SER A 78 15.21 -7.57 2.35
N VAL A 79 15.08 -8.69 3.05
CA VAL A 79 15.49 -10.00 2.55
C VAL A 79 14.24 -10.75 2.14
N GLY A 80 14.16 -11.08 0.85
CA GLY A 80 13.07 -11.86 0.27
C GLY A 80 13.01 -13.29 0.81
N PRO A 81 11.91 -14.03 0.53
CA PRO A 81 11.71 -15.39 1.03
C PRO A 81 12.78 -16.40 0.62
N ASP A 82 13.45 -16.15 -0.51
CA ASP A 82 14.55 -16.94 -1.07
C ASP A 82 15.93 -16.52 -0.55
N GLY A 83 15.99 -15.54 0.36
CA GLY A 83 17.23 -14.96 0.88
C GLY A 83 17.82 -13.86 -0.01
N ALA A 84 17.18 -13.51 -1.13
CA ALA A 84 17.65 -12.43 -2.00
C ALA A 84 17.42 -11.05 -1.36
N ILE A 85 18.34 -10.11 -1.61
CA ILE A 85 18.13 -8.71 -1.20
C ILE A 85 17.13 -8.07 -2.17
N ILE A 86 16.08 -7.46 -1.62
CA ILE A 86 15.10 -6.67 -2.37
C ILE A 86 15.10 -5.22 -1.88
N TYR A 87 14.82 -4.32 -2.81
CA TYR A 87 14.67 -2.90 -2.56
C TYR A 87 13.21 -2.51 -2.68
N LEU A 88 12.75 -1.72 -1.71
CA LEU A 88 11.36 -1.29 -1.62
C LEU A 88 11.27 0.21 -1.90
N SER A 89 10.35 0.61 -2.77
CA SER A 89 10.01 2.04 -2.93
C SER A 89 9.34 2.59 -1.67
N GLN A 90 9.02 3.88 -1.64
CA GLN A 90 8.02 4.36 -0.69
C GLN A 90 6.64 3.76 -1.04
N GLN A 91 5.80 3.59 -0.02
CA GLN A 91 4.39 3.29 -0.20
C GLN A 91 3.68 4.59 -0.55
N ASN A 92 2.97 4.62 -1.68
CA ASN A 92 2.20 5.77 -2.11
C ASN A 92 0.75 5.34 -2.29
N GLY A 93 -0.20 6.16 -1.84
CA GLY A 93 -1.59 5.74 -1.79
C GLY A 93 -2.57 6.86 -1.54
N VAL A 94 -3.79 6.44 -1.23
CA VAL A 94 -4.89 7.31 -0.83
C VAL A 94 -5.54 6.78 0.44
N TRP A 95 -6.25 7.64 1.15
CA TRP A 95 -7.05 7.28 2.30
C TRP A 95 -8.40 8.00 2.30
N GLU A 96 -9.38 7.42 2.98
CA GLU A 96 -10.69 8.00 3.24
C GLU A 96 -11.14 7.72 4.69
N PRO A 97 -12.01 8.54 5.28
CA PRO A 97 -12.62 8.23 6.58
C PRO A 97 -13.36 6.90 6.56
N ASP A 98 -13.23 6.12 7.62
CA ASP A 98 -13.96 4.86 7.77
C ASP A 98 -15.43 5.15 8.11
N PRO A 99 -16.40 4.72 7.29
CA PRO A 99 -17.82 4.97 7.56
C PRO A 99 -18.33 4.33 8.86
N GLU A 100 -17.62 3.33 9.39
CA GLU A 100 -18.00 2.63 10.62
C GLU A 100 -17.35 3.24 11.88
N ASN A 101 -16.39 4.15 11.72
CA ASN A 101 -15.64 4.72 12.82
C ASN A 101 -15.13 6.13 12.49
N GLU A 102 -15.69 7.15 13.14
CA GLU A 102 -15.34 8.56 12.91
C GLU A 102 -13.88 8.94 13.23
N ARG A 103 -13.14 8.07 13.93
CA ARG A 103 -11.68 8.21 14.17
C ARG A 103 -10.83 7.29 13.30
N GLY A 104 -11.48 6.38 12.58
CA GLY A 104 -10.87 5.40 11.69
C GLY A 104 -10.73 5.93 10.27
N ILE A 105 -9.79 5.35 9.54
CA ILE A 105 -9.66 5.54 8.10
C ILE A 105 -9.56 4.18 7.42
N HIS A 106 -9.81 4.15 6.12
CA HIS A 106 -9.29 3.12 5.22
C HIS A 106 -8.23 3.79 4.33
N PHE A 107 -7.04 3.21 4.26
CA PHE A 107 -6.05 3.58 3.25
C PHE A 107 -5.72 2.41 2.34
N THR A 108 -5.41 2.73 1.08
CA THR A 108 -4.84 1.79 0.11
C THR A 108 -3.54 2.38 -0.40
N SER A 109 -2.44 1.65 -0.27
CA SER A 109 -1.12 2.06 -0.74
C SER A 109 -0.48 0.99 -1.63
N VAL A 110 0.45 1.42 -2.49
CA VAL A 110 1.28 0.53 -3.30
C VAL A 110 2.76 0.84 -3.10
N GLN A 111 3.56 -0.22 -3.08
CA GLN A 111 5.01 -0.18 -3.05
C GLN A 111 5.57 -1.11 -4.13
N SER A 112 6.59 -0.66 -4.83
CA SER A 112 7.33 -1.44 -5.82
C SER A 112 8.47 -2.20 -5.17
N ILE A 113 8.69 -3.43 -5.65
CA ILE A 113 9.80 -4.30 -5.26
C ILE A 113 10.79 -4.35 -6.42
N HIS A 114 12.06 -4.09 -6.13
CA HIS A 114 13.14 -4.13 -7.10
C HIS A 114 14.24 -5.09 -6.67
N ASP A 115 14.91 -5.71 -7.63
CA ASP A 115 16.15 -6.47 -7.37
C ASP A 115 17.38 -5.55 -7.26
N THR A 116 18.56 -6.16 -7.07
CA THR A 116 19.85 -5.45 -6.96
C THR A 116 20.30 -4.75 -8.23
N SER A 117 19.69 -5.05 -9.38
CA SER A 117 19.90 -4.32 -10.64
C SER A 117 18.95 -3.13 -10.81
N GLY A 118 17.99 -2.96 -9.89
CA GLY A 118 16.92 -1.97 -10.00
C GLY A 118 15.74 -2.43 -10.86
N THR A 119 15.74 -3.67 -11.33
CA THR A 119 14.64 -4.21 -12.13
C THR A 119 13.42 -4.42 -11.24
N LEU A 120 12.25 -3.96 -11.69
CA LEU A 120 10.97 -4.20 -11.00
C LEU A 120 10.68 -5.70 -11.02
N THR A 121 10.55 -6.30 -9.84
CA THR A 121 10.23 -7.73 -9.66
C THR A 121 8.81 -7.96 -9.18
N GLY A 122 8.15 -6.92 -8.65
CA GLY A 122 6.76 -7.02 -8.20
C GLY A 122 6.26 -5.78 -7.47
N THR A 123 5.09 -5.91 -6.86
CA THR A 123 4.47 -4.86 -6.03
C THR A 123 3.82 -5.44 -4.78
N ILE A 124 3.69 -4.59 -3.77
CA ILE A 124 2.92 -4.83 -2.55
C ILE A 124 1.80 -3.81 -2.52
N THR A 125 0.55 -4.26 -2.37
CA THR A 125 -0.60 -3.40 -2.06
C THR A 125 -0.99 -3.62 -0.61
N VAL A 126 -1.18 -2.55 0.15
CA VAL A 126 -1.64 -2.61 1.54
C VAL A 126 -2.96 -1.88 1.66
N ASP A 127 -3.97 -2.56 2.17
CA ASP A 127 -5.22 -1.98 2.66
C ASP A 127 -5.19 -1.99 4.19
N GLY A 128 -5.24 -0.82 4.82
CA GLY A 128 -5.16 -0.69 6.29
C GLY A 128 -6.28 0.14 6.90
N TYR A 129 -6.54 -0.11 8.19
CA TYR A 129 -7.70 0.43 8.93
C TYR A 129 -7.34 0.98 10.31
N PRO A 130 -6.37 1.91 10.42
CA PRO A 130 -5.98 2.48 11.70
C PRO A 130 -7.06 3.39 12.28
N VAL A 131 -7.17 3.40 13.60
CA VAL A 131 -8.09 4.23 14.37
C VAL A 131 -7.30 5.13 15.31
N ALA A 132 -7.53 6.44 15.23
CA ALA A 132 -6.93 7.40 16.17
C ALA A 132 -7.46 7.20 17.60
N SER A 133 -6.60 7.45 18.58
CA SER A 133 -6.99 7.65 19.98
C SER A 133 -7.92 8.86 20.13
N GLU A 134 -8.61 8.94 21.26
CA GLU A 134 -9.53 10.04 21.56
C GLU A 134 -8.84 11.42 21.58
N ASP A 135 -7.60 11.47 22.05
CA ASP A 135 -6.76 12.69 22.06
C ASP A 135 -6.04 12.96 20.74
N GLY A 136 -6.22 12.07 19.75
CA GLY A 136 -5.57 12.15 18.44
C GLY A 136 -4.04 12.06 18.47
N GLN A 137 -3.43 11.59 19.56
CA GLN A 137 -1.96 11.51 19.70
C GLN A 137 -1.37 10.15 19.35
N SER A 138 -2.19 9.10 19.31
CA SER A 138 -1.79 7.76 18.87
C SER A 138 -2.82 7.17 17.90
N PHE A 139 -2.48 6.08 17.24
CA PHE A 139 -3.43 5.24 16.52
C PHE A 139 -3.17 3.76 16.81
N TYR A 140 -4.18 2.95 16.55
CA TYR A 140 -4.10 1.49 16.59
C TYR A 140 -4.83 0.89 15.39
N ASP A 141 -4.18 -0.07 14.72
CA ASP A 141 -4.77 -0.97 13.71
C ASP A 141 -4.66 -2.39 14.27
N ASP A 142 -5.80 -3.04 14.48
CA ASP A 142 -5.86 -4.40 15.03
C ASP A 142 -5.55 -5.49 13.99
N ALA A 143 -5.29 -5.07 12.75
CA ALA A 143 -4.92 -5.88 11.60
C ALA A 143 -5.95 -6.92 11.13
N LYS A 144 -7.17 -6.94 11.70
CA LYS A 144 -8.21 -7.90 11.29
C LYS A 144 -8.76 -7.60 9.91
N ARG A 145 -8.87 -6.32 9.59
CA ARG A 145 -9.34 -5.83 8.27
C ARG A 145 -8.19 -5.62 7.29
N VAL A 146 -6.94 -5.64 7.76
CA VAL A 146 -5.77 -5.39 6.93
C VAL A 146 -5.63 -6.47 5.87
N ARG A 147 -5.32 -6.06 4.63
CA ARG A 147 -4.98 -6.98 3.54
C ARG A 147 -3.69 -6.54 2.89
N ILE A 148 -2.79 -7.49 2.66
CA ILE A 148 -1.52 -7.24 1.97
C ILE A 148 -1.45 -8.15 0.76
N THR A 149 -1.42 -7.58 -0.44
CA THR A 149 -1.40 -8.32 -1.71
C THR A 149 -0.04 -8.18 -2.37
N PHE A 150 0.64 -9.29 -2.61
CA PHE A 150 1.87 -9.34 -3.39
C PHE A 150 1.54 -9.72 -4.83
N ARG A 151 2.20 -9.03 -5.77
CA ARG A 151 2.12 -9.32 -7.20
C ARG A 151 3.51 -9.42 -7.80
N ASP A 152 3.66 -10.27 -8.80
CA ASP A 152 4.88 -10.34 -9.60
C ASP A 152 4.96 -9.18 -10.62
N ALA A 153 6.06 -9.11 -11.37
CA ALA A 153 6.28 -8.10 -12.40
C ALA A 153 5.27 -8.14 -13.56
N SER A 154 4.47 -9.21 -13.67
CA SER A 154 3.38 -9.35 -14.64
C SER A 154 2.00 -9.04 -14.04
N ASP A 155 1.96 -8.43 -12.86
CA ASP A 155 0.74 -8.08 -12.10
C ASP A 155 -0.08 -9.30 -11.61
N THR A 156 0.51 -10.50 -11.63
CA THR A 156 -0.15 -11.71 -11.12
C THR A 156 -0.06 -11.75 -9.60
N VAL A 157 -1.19 -11.92 -8.91
CA VAL A 157 -1.21 -12.11 -7.45
C VAL A 157 -0.49 -13.39 -7.09
N THR A 158 0.54 -13.28 -6.26
CA THR A 158 1.33 -14.41 -5.78
C THR A 158 0.99 -14.79 -4.34
N ILE A 159 0.66 -13.80 -3.51
CA ILE A 159 0.36 -13.99 -2.07
C ILE A 159 -0.67 -12.94 -1.65
N VAL A 160 -1.60 -13.33 -0.78
CA VAL A 160 -2.47 -12.42 -0.01
C VAL A 160 -2.31 -12.76 1.47
N LEU A 161 -2.04 -11.75 2.31
CA LEU A 161 -1.95 -11.88 3.76
C LEU A 161 -3.13 -11.17 4.45
N GLY A 162 -3.45 -11.61 5.66
CA GLY A 162 -4.50 -11.02 6.52
C GLY A 162 -5.88 -11.67 6.39
N GLU A 163 -6.09 -12.59 5.44
CA GLU A 163 -7.38 -13.28 5.28
C GLU A 163 -7.79 -14.09 6.51
N ASP A 164 -6.81 -14.58 7.28
CA ASP A 164 -6.98 -15.36 8.49
C ASP A 164 -6.85 -14.54 9.78
N GLU A 165 -6.80 -13.21 9.67
CA GLU A 165 -6.61 -12.28 10.80
C GLU A 165 -5.31 -12.53 11.59
N SER A 166 -4.32 -13.20 10.99
CA SER A 166 -3.03 -13.54 11.65
C SER A 166 -2.01 -12.41 11.66
N LEU A 167 -2.31 -11.30 10.97
CA LEU A 167 -1.39 -10.17 10.91
C LEU A 167 -1.23 -9.54 12.31
N PRO A 168 0.01 -9.22 12.71
CA PRO A 168 0.25 -8.49 13.95
C PRO A 168 -0.32 -7.06 13.87
N PRO A 169 -0.76 -6.49 15.00
CA PRO A 169 -1.29 -5.14 15.03
C PRO A 169 -0.19 -4.10 14.74
N VAL A 170 -0.63 -2.93 14.27
CA VAL A 170 0.22 -1.76 14.06
C VAL A 170 -0.25 -0.65 15.00
N PHE A 171 0.69 0.03 15.64
CA PHE A 171 0.41 1.20 16.46
C PHE A 171 1.28 2.35 16.00
N GLY A 172 0.90 3.58 16.28
CA GLY A 172 1.77 4.71 16.00
C GLY A 172 1.48 5.91 16.87
N ASN A 173 2.49 6.77 17.01
CA ASN A 173 2.35 8.03 17.72
C ASN A 173 2.55 9.19 16.75
N ARG A 174 1.85 10.28 17.02
CA ARG A 174 1.95 11.49 16.21
C ARG A 174 3.35 12.08 16.34
N MET A 175 3.90 12.50 15.21
CA MET A 175 5.15 13.23 15.15
C MET A 175 4.87 14.74 15.21
N ALA A 176 5.74 15.47 15.90
CA ALA A 176 5.76 16.93 15.94
C ALA A 176 7.19 17.44 16.17
N PRO A 177 7.50 18.74 15.94
CA PRO A 177 8.79 19.30 16.31
C PRO A 177 9.12 19.04 17.78
N GLY A 178 10.24 18.36 18.04
CA GLY A 178 10.63 17.95 19.40
C GLY A 178 9.98 16.66 19.92
N ALA A 179 9.01 16.09 19.20
CA ALA A 179 8.35 14.83 19.51
C ALA A 179 8.44 13.88 18.30
N PRO A 180 9.50 13.07 18.17
CA PRO A 180 9.75 12.25 16.98
C PRO A 180 8.80 11.04 16.84
N GLY A 181 7.82 10.87 17.75
CA GLY A 181 6.85 9.77 17.73
C GLY A 181 7.33 8.46 18.37
N PHE A 182 8.58 8.40 18.86
CA PHE A 182 9.02 7.27 19.70
C PHE A 182 8.32 7.35 21.07
N GLN A 183 7.96 6.19 21.62
CA GLN A 183 7.53 6.15 23.01
C GLN A 183 8.68 6.59 23.91
N GLU A 184 8.37 7.45 24.88
CA GLU A 184 9.34 7.82 25.90
C GLU A 184 9.67 6.58 26.72
N ALA A 185 10.96 6.35 26.96
CA ALA A 185 11.37 5.21 27.76
C ALA A 185 10.78 5.37 29.17
N THR A 186 10.01 4.39 29.63
CA THR A 186 9.66 4.30 31.05
C THR A 186 10.96 4.24 31.83
N PRO A 187 11.22 5.16 32.78
CA PRO A 187 12.41 5.07 33.61
C PRO A 187 12.43 3.71 34.28
N GLU A 188 13.48 2.91 34.06
CA GLU A 188 13.69 1.71 34.86
C GLU A 188 13.72 2.16 36.32
N ALA A 189 12.87 1.55 37.16
CA ALA A 189 12.97 1.72 38.59
C ALA A 189 14.37 1.28 38.99
N ALA A 190 15.23 2.23 39.36
CA ALA A 190 16.58 1.93 39.79
C ALA A 190 16.50 0.91 40.93
N THR A 191 17.02 -0.30 40.69
CA THR A 191 17.18 -1.30 41.75
C THR A 191 17.97 -0.65 42.88
N PRO A 192 17.44 -0.57 44.12
CA PRO A 192 18.20 -0.02 45.23
C PRO A 192 19.51 -0.78 45.39
N ALA A 193 20.63 -0.07 45.45
CA ALA A 193 21.90 -0.67 45.83
C ALA A 193 21.79 -1.13 47.29
N SER A 194 21.90 -2.44 47.50
CA SER A 194 22.06 -3.06 48.83
C SER A 194 23.44 -2.79 49.40
#